data_AF-A0A497EC81-F1
#
_entry.id   AF-A0A497EC81-F1
#
_cell.length_a   1.000
_cell.length_b   1.000
_cell.length_c   1.000
_cell.angle_alpha   90.00
_cell.angle_beta   90.00
_cell.angle_gamma   90.00
#
_symmetry.space_group_name_H-M   'P 1'
#
loop_
_entity.id
_entity.type
_entity.pdbx_description
1 polymer ?
#
loop_
_entity_poly.entity_id
_entity_poly.type
_entity_poly.pdbx_seq_one_letter_code
_entity_poly.pdbx_strand_id
1 'polypeptide(L)'
;MDRYVLKALLTGTLFVTLWAGICSAATPEETLEQARSLVAGHHYPEALAILEPLSADDLRDPISWEIAAETGRAAFHLGQYQKAHKLFQRVVQARPVVIEPALYLEATSYLLGDHRQAFVIFEAILQSGAQDLYLAVTLPGEERFLDEPEIQELLEQYAQPLVIRPASAMIQGVRLGQKRSIIADYLGIDAPPGETNLTARAGPFLTWVFSFDQNDQLAEVVFDAENLRRYTPFILDLSEGISWASTPITCIGSLGGKFRSSTTTDGSLILTWDFPEASLDLVFSGPDTDQHGAAVLEMIRMRRLGS
;
A
#
# COMPACT_ATOMS: atom_id res chain seq x y z
N MET A 1 -79.39 30.39 -31.40
CA MET A 1 -78.33 30.63 -32.40
C MET A 1 -77.04 30.36 -31.67
N ASP A 2 -76.26 29.30 -31.88
CA ASP A 2 -76.08 28.38 -33.03
C ASP A 2 -75.88 26.94 -32.49
N ARG A 3 -76.51 25.87 -32.99
CA ARG A 3 -76.47 25.19 -34.31
C ARG A 3 -75.18 24.36 -34.58
N TYR A 4 -75.33 23.03 -34.37
CA TYR A 4 -74.77 21.91 -35.17
C TYR A 4 -73.23 21.67 -35.07
N VAL A 5 -72.62 20.47 -35.03
CA VAL A 5 -72.89 19.13 -35.60
C VAL A 5 -72.13 18.04 -34.80
N LEU A 6 -72.76 16.89 -34.66
CA LEU A 6 -72.24 15.56 -34.31
C LEU A 6 -71.68 14.84 -35.56
N LYS A 7 -70.46 14.26 -35.52
CA LYS A 7 -69.90 13.19 -36.41
C LYS A 7 -68.40 13.05 -36.10
N ALA A 8 -67.70 11.92 -36.12
CA ALA A 8 -68.00 10.50 -36.20
C ALA A 8 -66.67 9.76 -35.86
N LEU A 9 -66.79 8.53 -35.39
CA LEU A 9 -65.76 7.49 -35.28
C LEU A 9 -64.65 7.57 -36.35
N LEU A 10 -63.39 7.53 -35.92
CA LEU A 10 -62.29 6.91 -36.65
C LEU A 10 -61.32 6.27 -35.64
N THR A 11 -61.36 4.95 -35.66
CA THR A 11 -60.37 3.98 -35.19
C THR A 11 -58.94 4.50 -35.19
N GLY A 12 -58.37 4.65 -34.01
CA GLY A 12 -56.93 4.84 -33.79
C GLY A 12 -56.49 3.98 -32.63
N THR A 13 -56.28 2.69 -32.88
CA THR A 13 -55.59 1.78 -31.96
C THR A 13 -54.15 2.30 -31.85
N LEU A 14 -53.88 3.16 -30.87
CA LEU A 14 -52.51 3.51 -30.50
C LEU A 14 -51.91 2.26 -29.85
N PHE A 15 -51.22 1.46 -30.65
CA PHE A 15 -50.16 0.59 -30.18
C PHE A 15 -49.08 1.50 -29.59
N VAL A 16 -49.19 1.80 -28.30
CA VAL A 16 -48.03 2.20 -27.51
C VAL A 16 -47.21 0.94 -27.35
N THR A 17 -46.30 0.68 -28.29
CA THR A 17 -45.20 -0.25 -28.05
C THR A 17 -44.35 0.37 -26.96
N LEU A 18 -44.70 0.04 -25.72
CA LEU A 18 -43.87 0.21 -24.55
C LEU A 18 -42.58 -0.58 -24.85
N TRP A 19 -41.57 0.11 -25.38
CA TRP A 19 -40.20 -0.37 -25.35
C TRP A 19 -39.78 -0.34 -23.87
N ALA A 20 -40.26 -1.31 -23.10
CA ALA A 20 -39.55 -1.76 -21.92
C ALA A 20 -38.26 -2.39 -22.47
N GLY A 21 -37.26 -1.54 -22.72
CA GLY A 21 -35.89 -2.00 -22.85
C GLY A 21 -35.63 -2.79 -21.58
N ILE A 22 -35.56 -4.11 -21.73
CA ILE A 22 -35.12 -5.02 -20.69
C ILE A 22 -33.68 -4.59 -20.42
N CYS A 23 -33.48 -3.67 -19.48
CA CYS A 23 -32.18 -3.53 -18.84
C CYS A 23 -31.98 -4.89 -18.20
N SER A 24 -31.13 -5.71 -18.83
CA SER A 24 -30.62 -6.90 -18.17
C SER A 24 -30.11 -6.45 -16.82
N ALA A 25 -30.57 -7.08 -15.73
CA ALA A 25 -29.98 -6.82 -14.43
C ALA A 25 -28.47 -7.10 -14.57
N ALA A 26 -27.65 -6.18 -14.06
CA ALA A 26 -26.21 -6.37 -14.05
C ALA A 26 -25.89 -7.71 -13.37
N THR A 27 -24.93 -8.45 -13.90
CA THR A 27 -24.51 -9.70 -13.26
C THR A 27 -23.80 -9.40 -11.93
N PRO A 28 -23.68 -10.39 -11.02
CA PRO A 28 -22.90 -10.21 -9.80
C PRO A 28 -21.45 -9.76 -10.07
N GLU A 29 -20.84 -10.25 -11.14
CA GLU A 29 -19.50 -9.88 -11.58
C GLU A 29 -19.42 -8.42 -12.04
N GLU A 30 -20.37 -7.97 -12.85
CA GLU A 30 -20.46 -6.58 -13.29
C GLU A 30 -20.68 -5.63 -12.10
N THR A 31 -21.52 -6.05 -11.15
CA THR A 31 -21.80 -5.29 -9.93
C THR A 31 -20.57 -5.23 -9.02
N LEU A 32 -19.84 -6.33 -8.88
CA LEU A 32 -18.60 -6.39 -8.11
C LEU A 32 -17.52 -5.47 -8.69
N GLU A 33 -17.35 -5.46 -10.02
CA GLU A 33 -16.39 -4.58 -10.68
C GLU A 33 -16.79 -3.10 -10.53
N GLN A 34 -18.08 -2.80 -10.65
CA GLN A 34 -18.60 -1.45 -10.37
C GLN A 34 -18.32 -1.05 -8.91
N ALA A 35 -18.52 -1.95 -7.95
CA ALA A 35 -18.25 -1.69 -6.55
C ALA A 35 -16.77 -1.45 -6.28
N ARG A 36 -15.87 -2.20 -6.92
CA ARG A 36 -14.42 -1.97 -6.84
C ARG A 36 -14.03 -0.59 -7.37
N SER A 37 -14.63 -0.17 -8.47
CA SER A 37 -14.43 1.19 -9.01
C SER A 37 -14.90 2.26 -8.01
N LEU A 38 -16.06 2.07 -7.38
CA LEU A 38 -16.58 2.97 -6.34
C LEU A 38 -15.65 3.01 -5.11
N VAL A 39 -15.19 1.85 -4.64
CA VAL A 39 -14.23 1.73 -3.52
C VAL A 39 -12.91 2.43 -3.83
N ALA A 40 -12.39 2.29 -5.05
CA ALA A 40 -11.18 2.99 -5.50
C ALA A 40 -11.37 4.52 -5.55
N GLY A 41 -12.61 4.99 -5.79
CA GLY A 41 -13.01 6.40 -5.68
C GLY A 41 -13.43 6.84 -4.28
N HIS A 42 -13.27 6.01 -3.25
CA HIS A 42 -13.72 6.25 -1.88
C HIS A 42 -15.24 6.47 -1.72
N HIS A 43 -16.04 6.01 -2.68
CA HIS A 43 -17.51 6.03 -2.66
C HIS A 43 -18.07 4.80 -1.93
N TYR A 44 -17.69 4.63 -0.66
CA TYR A 44 -18.05 3.46 0.15
C TYR A 44 -19.56 3.28 0.40
N PRO A 45 -20.35 4.34 0.66
CA PRO A 45 -21.81 4.20 0.81
C PRO A 45 -22.47 3.60 -0.44
N GLU A 46 -22.07 4.07 -1.62
CA GLU A 46 -22.59 3.62 -2.91
C GLU A 46 -22.16 2.17 -3.21
N ALA A 47 -20.88 1.84 -2.97
CA ALA A 47 -20.38 0.48 -3.11
C ALA A 47 -21.15 -0.49 -2.21
N LEU A 48 -21.37 -0.10 -0.95
CA LEU A 48 -22.11 -0.92 0.01
C LEU A 48 -23.56 -1.15 -0.45
N ALA A 49 -24.22 -0.10 -0.94
CA ALA A 49 -25.62 -0.17 -1.38
C ALA A 49 -25.85 -1.15 -2.55
N ILE A 50 -24.89 -1.28 -3.47
CA ILE A 50 -25.00 -2.20 -4.61
C ILE A 50 -24.56 -3.63 -4.28
N LEU A 51 -23.66 -3.81 -3.31
CA LEU A 51 -23.16 -5.13 -2.90
C LEU A 51 -24.08 -5.83 -1.89
N GLU A 52 -24.73 -5.09 -0.98
CA GLU A 52 -25.58 -5.67 0.07
C GLU A 52 -26.64 -6.65 -0.46
N PRO A 53 -27.40 -6.34 -1.53
CA PRO A 53 -28.39 -7.27 -2.08
C PRO A 53 -27.82 -8.58 -2.61
N LEU A 54 -26.51 -8.62 -2.91
CA LEU A 54 -25.81 -9.80 -3.42
C LEU A 54 -25.15 -10.62 -2.32
N SER A 55 -25.33 -10.26 -1.05
CA SER A 55 -24.74 -10.98 0.08
C SER A 55 -25.24 -12.43 0.13
N ALA A 56 -24.31 -13.36 0.16
CA ALA A 56 -24.60 -14.79 0.30
C ALA A 56 -24.17 -15.32 1.67
N ASP A 57 -24.90 -16.31 2.19
CA ASP A 57 -24.50 -17.05 3.39
C ASP A 57 -23.34 -18.03 3.10
N ASP A 58 -23.38 -18.65 1.93
CA ASP A 58 -22.38 -19.61 1.46
C ASP A 58 -21.28 -18.92 0.62
N LEU A 59 -20.04 -19.01 1.08
CA LEU A 59 -18.87 -18.38 0.45
C LEU A 59 -18.00 -19.41 -0.33
N ARG A 60 -18.58 -20.55 -0.72
CA ARG A 60 -17.89 -21.54 -1.55
C ARG A 60 -17.72 -21.08 -2.99
N ASP A 61 -18.66 -20.33 -3.51
CA ASP A 61 -18.60 -19.74 -4.85
C ASP A 61 -17.52 -18.62 -4.91
N PRO A 62 -16.69 -18.56 -5.98
CA PRO A 62 -15.63 -17.56 -6.11
C PRO A 62 -16.10 -16.10 -6.01
N ILE A 63 -17.26 -15.77 -6.58
CA ILE A 63 -17.75 -14.38 -6.57
C ILE A 63 -18.35 -14.03 -5.21
N SER A 64 -19.00 -15.00 -4.57
CA SER A 64 -19.68 -14.79 -3.29
C SER A 64 -18.74 -14.34 -2.16
N TRP A 65 -17.53 -14.92 -2.06
CA TRP A 65 -16.55 -14.47 -1.06
C TRP A 65 -15.92 -13.12 -1.42
N GLU A 66 -15.73 -12.80 -2.71
CA GLU A 66 -15.22 -11.50 -3.17
C GLU A 66 -16.22 -10.39 -2.86
N ILE A 67 -17.52 -10.62 -3.12
CA ILE A 67 -18.59 -9.69 -2.73
C ILE A 67 -18.60 -9.49 -1.22
N ALA A 68 -18.47 -10.55 -0.42
CA ALA A 68 -18.41 -10.43 1.03
C ALA A 68 -17.17 -9.64 1.51
N ALA A 69 -16.01 -9.84 0.86
CA ALA A 69 -14.79 -9.11 1.15
C ALA A 69 -14.92 -7.60 0.82
N GLU A 70 -15.42 -7.25 -0.36
CA GLU A 70 -15.63 -5.85 -0.74
C GLU A 70 -16.74 -5.18 0.08
N THR A 71 -17.79 -5.92 0.45
CA THR A 71 -18.82 -5.44 1.39
C THR A 71 -18.20 -5.16 2.75
N GLY A 72 -17.33 -6.04 3.23
CA GLY A 72 -16.57 -5.88 4.47
C GLY A 72 -15.68 -4.64 4.42
N ARG A 73 -14.99 -4.43 3.31
CA ARG A 73 -14.11 -3.28 3.08
C ARG A 73 -14.88 -1.96 3.08
N ALA A 74 -15.99 -1.89 2.35
CA ALA A 74 -16.86 -0.71 2.38
C ALA A 74 -17.42 -0.46 3.79
N ALA A 75 -17.85 -1.51 4.50
CA ALA A 75 -18.31 -1.40 5.89
C ALA A 75 -17.21 -0.90 6.85
N PHE A 76 -15.96 -1.38 6.68
CA PHE A 76 -14.81 -0.95 7.48
C PHE A 76 -14.55 0.55 7.34
N HIS A 77 -14.45 1.05 6.11
CA HIS A 77 -14.20 2.46 5.83
C HIS A 77 -15.36 3.38 6.24
N LEU A 78 -16.56 2.84 6.44
CA LEU A 78 -17.71 3.54 7.03
C LEU A 78 -17.78 3.46 8.56
N GLY A 79 -16.78 2.87 9.21
CA GLY A 79 -16.74 2.70 10.67
C GLY A 79 -17.69 1.62 11.21
N GLN A 80 -18.27 0.80 10.34
CA GLN A 80 -19.18 -0.29 10.72
C GLN A 80 -18.39 -1.55 11.13
N TYR A 81 -17.47 -1.40 12.10
CA TYR A 81 -16.46 -2.40 12.42
C TYR A 81 -17.04 -3.77 12.82
N GLN A 82 -18.15 -3.82 13.56
CA GLN A 82 -18.79 -5.10 13.92
C GLN A 82 -19.32 -5.86 12.70
N LYS A 83 -19.82 -5.14 11.69
CA LYS A 83 -20.30 -5.75 10.44
C LYS A 83 -19.13 -6.22 9.59
N ALA A 84 -18.13 -5.36 9.42
CA ALA A 84 -16.90 -5.67 8.70
C ALA A 84 -16.22 -6.91 9.30
N HIS A 85 -16.04 -6.95 10.62
CA HIS A 85 -15.44 -8.06 11.34
C HIS A 85 -16.13 -9.40 11.04
N LYS A 86 -17.46 -9.45 11.13
CA LYS A 86 -18.23 -10.66 10.82
C LYS A 86 -18.06 -11.12 9.38
N LEU A 87 -18.00 -10.20 8.43
CA LEU A 87 -17.80 -10.52 7.02
C LEU A 87 -16.39 -11.07 6.80
N PHE A 88 -15.35 -10.38 7.29
CA PHE A 88 -13.98 -10.82 7.13
C PHE A 88 -13.69 -12.14 7.84
N GLN A 89 -14.25 -12.36 9.03
CA GLN A 89 -14.13 -13.64 9.72
C GLN A 89 -14.66 -14.79 8.87
N ARG A 90 -15.81 -14.60 8.20
CA ARG A 90 -16.39 -15.60 7.29
C ARG A 90 -15.52 -15.79 6.04
N VAL A 91 -15.02 -14.70 5.45
CA VAL A 91 -14.17 -14.76 4.26
C VAL A 91 -12.86 -15.51 4.57
N VAL A 92 -12.17 -15.17 5.66
CA VAL A 92 -10.92 -15.83 6.07
C VAL A 92 -11.15 -17.32 6.37
N GLN A 93 -12.26 -17.69 7.01
CA GLN A 93 -12.63 -19.09 7.22
C GLN A 93 -12.86 -19.84 5.90
N ALA A 94 -13.48 -19.21 4.90
CA ALA A 94 -13.76 -19.81 3.61
C ALA A 94 -12.55 -19.80 2.65
N ARG A 95 -11.63 -18.84 2.82
CA ARG A 95 -10.47 -18.54 1.96
C ARG A 95 -9.26 -18.10 2.80
N PRO A 96 -8.61 -19.02 3.53
CA PRO A 96 -7.52 -18.67 4.45
C PRO A 96 -6.23 -18.19 3.76
N VAL A 97 -6.13 -18.34 2.43
CA VAL A 97 -4.94 -17.97 1.65
C VAL A 97 -4.99 -16.54 1.11
N VAL A 98 -6.13 -15.85 1.24
CA VAL A 98 -6.28 -14.48 0.73
C VAL A 98 -5.90 -13.52 1.85
N ILE A 99 -4.79 -12.81 1.66
CA ILE A 99 -4.16 -11.97 2.70
C ILE A 99 -5.01 -10.74 3.03
N GLU A 100 -5.59 -10.07 2.02
CA GLU A 100 -6.31 -8.80 2.25
C GLU A 100 -7.50 -8.93 3.23
N PRO A 101 -8.41 -9.91 3.13
CA PRO A 101 -9.43 -10.13 4.16
C PRO A 101 -8.88 -10.44 5.56
N ALA A 102 -7.73 -11.13 5.65
CA ALA A 102 -7.10 -11.41 6.93
C ALA A 102 -6.57 -10.14 7.58
N LEU A 103 -5.97 -9.25 6.79
CA LEU A 103 -5.53 -7.94 7.25
C LEU A 103 -6.70 -7.08 7.76
N TYR A 104 -7.84 -7.03 7.07
CA TYR A 104 -9.00 -6.30 7.61
C TYR A 104 -9.62 -6.98 8.84
N LEU A 105 -9.54 -8.32 8.95
CA LEU A 105 -9.96 -9.03 10.15
C LEU A 105 -9.07 -8.66 11.34
N GLU A 106 -7.75 -8.59 11.16
CA GLU A 106 -6.80 -8.09 12.15
C GLU A 106 -7.20 -6.69 12.62
N ALA A 107 -7.33 -5.74 11.69
CA ALA A 107 -7.67 -4.37 12.00
C ALA A 107 -9.01 -4.22 12.75
N THR A 108 -10.05 -4.91 12.29
CA THR A 108 -11.35 -4.89 12.99
C THR A 108 -11.30 -5.56 14.35
N SER A 109 -10.47 -6.60 14.54
CA SER A 109 -10.28 -7.24 15.84
C SER A 109 -9.67 -6.27 16.83
N TYR A 110 -8.62 -5.54 16.42
CA TYR A 110 -7.97 -4.54 17.24
C TYR A 110 -8.93 -3.41 17.63
N LEU A 111 -9.64 -2.83 16.66
CA LEU A 111 -10.60 -1.74 16.89
C LEU A 111 -11.79 -2.14 17.79
N LEU A 112 -12.14 -3.42 17.82
CA LEU A 112 -13.19 -3.97 18.69
C LEU A 112 -12.65 -4.44 20.06
N GLY A 113 -11.34 -4.32 20.30
CA GLY A 113 -10.69 -4.68 21.56
C GLY A 113 -10.28 -6.16 21.68
N ASP A 114 -10.41 -6.96 20.63
CA ASP A 114 -9.86 -8.32 20.57
C ASP A 114 -8.39 -8.28 20.09
N HIS A 115 -7.53 -7.68 20.91
CA HIS A 115 -6.11 -7.50 20.57
C HIS A 115 -5.40 -8.85 20.40
N ARG A 116 -5.83 -9.87 21.15
CA ARG A 116 -5.26 -11.22 21.02
C ARG A 116 -5.46 -11.78 19.61
N GLN A 117 -6.66 -11.66 19.05
CA GLN A 117 -6.91 -12.09 17.68
C GLN A 117 -6.12 -11.26 16.67
N ALA A 118 -6.09 -9.93 16.85
CA ALA A 118 -5.31 -9.04 15.98
C ALA A 118 -3.84 -9.47 15.92
N PHE A 119 -3.20 -9.67 17.07
CA PHE A 119 -1.78 -10.04 17.15
C PHE A 119 -1.49 -11.41 16.52
N VAL A 120 -2.36 -12.41 16.72
CA VAL A 120 -2.20 -13.73 16.10
C VAL A 120 -2.30 -13.64 14.57
N ILE A 121 -3.22 -12.83 14.05
CA ILE A 121 -3.35 -12.65 12.60
C ILE A 121 -2.16 -11.88 12.05
N PHE A 122 -1.72 -10.82 12.75
CA PHE A 122 -0.55 -10.03 12.38
C PHE A 122 0.72 -10.88 12.32
N GLU A 123 0.96 -11.72 13.33
CA GLU A 123 2.06 -12.69 13.32
C GLU A 123 1.97 -13.64 12.11
N ALA A 124 0.79 -14.18 11.81
CA ALA A 124 0.60 -15.06 10.66
C ALA A 124 0.89 -14.37 9.32
N ILE A 125 0.57 -13.07 9.19
CA ILE A 125 0.89 -12.26 8.01
C ILE A 125 2.41 -12.10 7.88
N LEU A 126 3.11 -11.75 8.97
CA LEU A 126 4.58 -11.63 8.98
C LEU A 126 5.25 -12.97 8.64
N GLN A 127 4.74 -14.07 9.20
CA GLN A 127 5.20 -15.44 8.90
C GLN A 127 5.05 -15.80 7.41
N SER A 128 4.07 -15.24 6.71
CA SER A 128 3.87 -15.48 5.28
C SER A 128 4.92 -14.77 4.40
N GLY A 129 5.76 -13.91 4.99
CA GLY A 129 6.77 -13.13 4.28
C GLY A 129 6.24 -11.83 3.67
N ALA A 130 5.09 -11.34 4.14
CA ALA A 130 4.57 -10.03 3.74
C ALA A 130 5.61 -8.93 4.01
N GLN A 131 5.86 -8.09 3.01
CA GLN A 131 6.88 -7.04 3.06
C GLN A 131 6.29 -5.65 3.30
N ASP A 132 4.99 -5.49 3.11
CA ASP A 132 4.25 -4.27 3.41
C ASP A 132 3.23 -4.52 4.52
N LEU A 133 3.20 -3.62 5.50
CA LEU A 133 2.19 -3.67 6.57
C LEU A 133 0.93 -2.91 6.18
N TYR A 134 0.56 -2.94 4.89
CA TYR A 134 -0.41 -2.06 4.21
C TYR A 134 -1.66 -1.71 5.05
N LEU A 135 -2.20 -2.68 5.80
CA LEU A 135 -3.40 -2.49 6.61
C LEU A 135 -3.17 -2.08 8.06
N ALA A 136 -1.99 -2.33 8.63
CA ALA A 136 -1.58 -1.65 9.86
C ALA A 136 -1.55 -0.13 9.63
N VAL A 137 -1.17 0.30 8.43
CA VAL A 137 -1.04 1.73 8.05
C VAL A 137 -2.37 2.43 7.72
N THR A 138 -3.40 1.67 7.38
CA THR A 138 -4.74 2.22 7.07
C THR A 138 -5.74 2.01 8.20
N LEU A 139 -5.28 1.43 9.32
CA LEU A 139 -6.01 1.30 10.57
C LEU A 139 -6.18 2.68 11.22
N PRO A 140 -7.40 3.09 11.62
CA PRO A 140 -7.57 4.26 12.47
C PRO A 140 -6.88 4.05 13.83
N GLY A 141 -5.77 4.76 14.08
CA GLY A 141 -4.95 4.56 15.28
C GLY A 141 -3.78 3.60 15.08
N GLU A 142 -3.30 3.51 13.83
CA GLU A 142 -2.12 2.80 13.39
C GLU A 142 -0.89 3.09 14.25
N GLU A 143 -0.68 4.35 14.65
CA GLU A 143 0.48 4.72 15.47
C GLU A 143 0.44 3.95 16.79
N ARG A 144 -0.72 3.96 17.44
CA ARG A 144 -0.91 3.25 18.70
C ARG A 144 -0.74 1.75 18.53
N PHE A 145 -1.29 1.15 17.47
CA PHE A 145 -1.14 -0.27 17.20
C PHE A 145 0.32 -0.66 17.01
N LEU A 146 1.04 0.10 16.17
CA LEU A 146 2.46 -0.15 15.91
C LEU A 146 3.31 0.08 17.15
N ASP A 147 2.94 0.99 18.05
CA ASP A 147 3.64 1.24 19.30
C ASP A 147 3.33 0.22 20.43
N GLU A 148 2.40 -0.72 20.24
CA GLU A 148 2.14 -1.78 21.22
C GLU A 148 3.39 -2.68 21.37
N PRO A 149 3.84 -2.98 22.60
CA PRO A 149 5.07 -3.77 22.83
C PRO A 149 5.06 -5.13 22.13
N GLU A 150 3.93 -5.84 22.14
CA GLU A 150 3.80 -7.14 21.48
C GLU A 150 3.95 -7.04 19.95
N ILE A 151 3.51 -5.92 19.35
CA ILE A 151 3.71 -5.67 17.92
C ILE A 151 5.17 -5.37 17.62
N GLN A 152 5.85 -4.58 18.46
CA GLN A 152 7.28 -4.32 18.33
C GLN A 152 8.11 -5.61 18.44
N GLU A 153 7.80 -6.48 19.40
CA GLU A 153 8.45 -7.80 19.53
C GLU A 153 8.27 -8.66 18.27
N LEU A 154 7.06 -8.65 17.67
CA LEU A 154 6.81 -9.35 16.41
C LEU A 154 7.61 -8.74 15.25
N LEU A 155 7.65 -7.42 15.12
CA LEU A 155 8.43 -6.75 14.08
C LEU A 155 9.92 -7.05 14.19
N GLU A 156 10.46 -7.09 15.41
CA GLU A 156 11.84 -7.51 15.66
C GLU A 156 12.08 -8.98 15.31
N GLN A 157 11.17 -9.88 15.70
CA GLN A 157 11.28 -11.30 15.42
C GLN A 157 11.26 -11.62 13.92
N TYR A 158 10.45 -10.89 13.15
CA TYR A 158 10.29 -11.08 11.71
C TYR A 158 11.07 -10.06 10.87
N ALA A 159 12.01 -9.34 11.49
CA ALA A 159 12.80 -8.33 10.82
C ALA A 159 13.58 -8.89 9.62
N GLN A 160 13.53 -8.18 8.50
CA GLN A 160 14.25 -8.53 7.28
C GLN A 160 15.33 -7.49 6.98
N PRO A 161 16.57 -7.88 6.65
CA PRO A 161 17.59 -6.91 6.32
C PRO A 161 17.29 -6.23 4.97
N LEU A 162 17.28 -4.91 4.97
CA LEU A 162 17.40 -4.08 3.77
C LEU A 162 18.88 -3.84 3.50
N VAL A 163 19.45 -4.66 2.62
CA VAL A 163 20.89 -4.74 2.39
C VAL A 163 21.34 -3.68 1.39
N ILE A 164 22.16 -2.73 1.83
CA ILE A 164 22.78 -1.72 0.98
C ILE A 164 24.29 -1.90 1.03
N ARG A 165 24.92 -2.04 -0.15
CA ARG A 165 26.37 -2.23 -0.33
C ARG A 165 26.89 -1.21 -1.33
N PRO A 166 27.21 0.01 -0.87
CA PRO A 166 27.60 1.10 -1.77
C PRO A 166 28.89 0.82 -2.55
N ALA A 167 29.85 0.11 -1.94
CA ALA A 167 31.13 -0.23 -2.56
C ALA A 167 30.98 -1.10 -3.83
N SER A 168 29.92 -1.91 -3.91
CA SER A 168 29.58 -2.75 -5.07
C SER A 168 28.37 -2.22 -5.85
N ALA A 169 27.89 -1.02 -5.53
CA ALA A 169 26.68 -0.42 -6.09
C ALA A 169 25.45 -1.34 -6.03
N MET A 170 25.31 -2.11 -4.95
CA MET A 170 24.22 -3.06 -4.76
C MET A 170 23.22 -2.63 -3.69
N ILE A 171 21.94 -2.88 -3.95
CA ILE A 171 20.81 -2.63 -3.06
C ILE A 171 19.84 -3.80 -3.17
N GLN A 172 19.47 -4.41 -2.05
CA GLN A 172 18.46 -5.47 -1.96
C GLN A 172 18.60 -6.52 -3.08
N GLY A 173 19.83 -6.97 -3.34
CA GLY A 173 20.12 -7.96 -4.38
C GLY A 173 20.23 -7.44 -5.82
N VAL A 174 19.87 -6.19 -6.11
CA VAL A 174 20.02 -5.57 -7.44
C VAL A 174 21.22 -4.62 -7.50
N ARG A 175 21.74 -4.36 -8.69
CA ARG A 175 22.91 -3.50 -8.91
C ARG A 175 22.57 -2.29 -9.76
N LEU A 176 23.15 -1.12 -9.45
CA LEU A 176 23.10 0.03 -10.35
C LEU A 176 23.67 -0.35 -11.73
N GLY A 177 23.01 0.11 -12.79
CA GLY A 177 23.31 -0.25 -14.18
C GLY A 177 22.59 -1.51 -14.68
N GLN A 178 21.92 -2.27 -13.81
CA GLN A 178 21.13 -3.44 -14.21
C GLN A 178 19.88 -3.01 -14.99
N LYS A 179 19.46 -3.83 -15.95
CA LYS A 179 18.29 -3.57 -16.80
C LYS A 179 17.00 -3.61 -15.99
N ARG A 180 16.05 -2.72 -16.32
CA ARG A 180 14.74 -2.65 -15.67
C ARG A 180 13.99 -3.97 -15.68
N SER A 181 13.97 -4.68 -16.81
CA SER A 181 13.29 -5.98 -16.90
C SER A 181 13.80 -6.98 -15.86
N ILE A 182 15.11 -7.06 -15.65
CA ILE A 182 15.71 -7.98 -14.68
C ILE A 182 15.33 -7.59 -13.25
N ILE A 183 15.27 -6.29 -12.97
CA ILE A 183 14.86 -5.78 -11.65
C ILE A 183 13.36 -6.03 -11.41
N ALA A 184 12.52 -5.76 -12.41
CA ALA A 184 11.09 -6.01 -12.38
C ALA A 184 10.80 -7.50 -12.09
N ASP A 185 11.45 -8.40 -12.83
CA ASP A 185 11.36 -9.85 -12.62
C ASP A 185 11.81 -10.25 -11.21
N TYR A 186 12.92 -9.69 -10.73
CA TYR A 186 13.44 -9.97 -9.39
C TYR A 186 12.51 -9.52 -8.27
N LEU A 187 11.87 -8.35 -8.44
CA LEU A 187 10.94 -7.78 -7.46
C LEU A 187 9.52 -8.30 -7.61
N GLY A 188 9.22 -9.05 -8.68
CA GLY A 188 7.87 -9.53 -8.99
C GLY A 188 6.90 -8.39 -9.32
N ILE A 189 7.40 -7.31 -9.92
CA ILE A 189 6.61 -6.13 -10.25
C ILE A 189 6.43 -6.04 -11.76
N ASP A 190 5.20 -5.85 -12.21
CA ASP A 190 4.94 -5.51 -13.61
C ASP A 190 5.53 -4.14 -13.92
N ALA A 191 6.37 -4.06 -14.96
CA ALA A 191 7.04 -2.84 -15.39
C ALA A 191 6.43 -2.35 -16.72
N PRO A 192 5.45 -1.43 -16.70
CA PRO A 192 4.84 -0.93 -17.92
C PRO A 192 5.88 -0.24 -18.79
N PRO A 193 5.85 -0.47 -20.12
CA PRO A 193 6.76 0.21 -21.02
C PRO A 193 6.52 1.73 -20.97
N GLY A 194 7.61 2.50 -20.87
CA GLY A 194 7.57 3.97 -20.91
C GLY A 194 7.55 4.67 -19.55
N GLU A 195 7.32 3.96 -18.43
CA GLU A 195 7.54 4.55 -17.10
C GLU A 195 9.04 4.67 -16.81
N THR A 196 9.47 5.78 -16.20
CA THR A 196 10.89 5.98 -15.86
C THR A 196 11.28 5.34 -14.54
N ASN A 197 10.30 4.92 -13.74
CA ASN A 197 10.49 4.51 -12.37
C ASN A 197 9.77 3.18 -12.09
N LEU A 198 10.30 2.41 -11.14
CA LEU A 198 9.55 1.39 -10.42
C LEU A 198 9.40 1.86 -8.97
N THR A 199 8.20 1.74 -8.40
CA THR A 199 7.93 2.21 -7.04
C THR A 199 7.26 1.12 -6.23
N ALA A 200 7.56 1.03 -4.93
CA ALA A 200 6.73 0.31 -3.99
C ALA A 200 6.18 1.24 -2.92
N ARG A 201 5.06 0.79 -2.35
CA ARG A 201 4.32 1.52 -1.34
C ARG A 201 3.90 0.56 -0.24
N ALA A 202 3.84 1.06 0.98
CA ALA A 202 3.10 0.43 2.07
C ALA A 202 1.85 1.28 2.31
N GLY A 203 0.69 0.80 1.87
CA GLY A 203 -0.52 1.63 1.91
C GLY A 203 -0.42 2.82 0.94
N PRO A 204 -0.79 4.03 1.39
CA PRO A 204 -0.60 5.26 0.62
C PRO A 204 0.85 5.77 0.64
N PHE A 205 1.74 5.19 1.46
CA PHE A 205 3.08 5.71 1.71
C PHE A 205 4.11 5.11 0.76
N LEU A 206 4.87 5.97 0.08
CA LEU A 206 5.97 5.57 -0.79
C LEU A 206 7.15 5.10 0.04
N THR A 207 7.60 3.86 -0.15
CA THR A 207 8.74 3.29 0.60
C THR A 207 10.02 3.36 -0.21
N TRP A 208 9.94 3.14 -1.54
CA TRP A 208 11.09 3.26 -2.41
C TRP A 208 10.77 3.58 -3.87
N VAL A 209 11.79 4.11 -4.56
CA VAL A 209 11.78 4.44 -5.99
C VAL A 209 13.08 3.95 -6.63
N PHE A 210 12.96 3.17 -7.70
CA PHE A 210 14.05 2.81 -8.59
C PHE A 210 13.89 3.62 -9.88
N SER A 211 14.85 4.49 -10.18
CA SER A 211 14.82 5.36 -11.36
C SER A 211 15.78 4.85 -12.43
N PHE A 212 15.33 4.84 -13.68
CA PHE A 212 16.07 4.29 -14.82
C PHE A 212 16.52 5.37 -15.79
N ASP A 213 17.70 5.18 -16.39
CA ASP A 213 18.22 6.08 -17.42
C ASP A 213 17.55 5.85 -18.79
N GLN A 214 17.95 6.64 -19.79
CA GLN A 214 17.50 6.52 -21.18
C GLN A 214 17.81 5.17 -21.84
N ASN A 215 18.74 4.39 -21.27
CA ASN A 215 19.11 3.05 -21.72
C ASN A 215 18.39 1.96 -20.91
N ASP A 216 17.38 2.32 -20.12
CA ASP A 216 16.62 1.39 -19.28
C ASP A 216 17.49 0.66 -18.24
N GLN A 217 18.54 1.34 -17.77
CA GLN A 217 19.44 0.85 -16.72
C GLN A 217 19.19 1.59 -15.41
N LEU A 218 19.25 0.87 -14.30
CA LEU A 218 19.06 1.46 -12.97
C LEU A 218 20.11 2.55 -12.70
N ALA A 219 19.67 3.79 -12.57
CA ALA A 219 20.53 4.94 -12.35
C ALA A 219 20.53 5.37 -10.89
N GLU A 220 19.39 5.28 -10.23
CA GLU A 220 19.19 5.75 -8.87
C GLU A 220 18.20 4.88 -8.11
N VAL A 221 18.44 4.71 -6.81
CA VAL A 221 17.46 4.17 -5.86
C VAL A 221 17.30 5.15 -4.72
N VAL A 222 16.06 5.42 -4.35
CA VAL A 222 15.68 6.27 -3.21
C VAL A 222 14.82 5.46 -2.26
N PHE A 223 15.19 5.49 -0.99
CA PHE A 223 14.44 4.91 0.13
C PHE A 223 13.92 6.03 1.01
N ASP A 224 12.63 5.98 1.33
CA ASP A 224 12.03 6.77 2.40
C ASP A 224 12.24 6.02 3.71
N ALA A 225 13.20 6.49 4.51
CA ALA A 225 13.67 5.78 5.70
C ALA A 225 12.57 5.71 6.77
N GLU A 226 11.76 6.76 6.91
CA GLU A 226 10.68 6.80 7.88
C GLU A 226 9.56 5.83 7.50
N ASN A 227 9.12 5.84 6.25
CA ASN A 227 8.07 4.92 5.79
C ASN A 227 8.54 3.46 5.85
N LEU A 228 9.81 3.18 5.51
CA LEU A 228 10.36 1.83 5.68
C LEU A 228 10.40 1.40 7.14
N ARG A 229 10.97 2.23 8.01
CA ARG A 229 11.06 1.96 9.45
C ARG A 229 9.69 1.69 10.06
N ARG A 230 8.67 2.44 9.63
CA ARG A 230 7.36 2.44 10.26
C ARG A 230 6.40 1.41 9.68
N TYR A 231 6.47 1.15 8.38
CA TYR A 231 5.42 0.43 7.66
C TYR A 231 5.89 -0.86 6.98
N THR A 232 7.12 -1.29 7.28
CA THR A 232 7.68 -2.54 6.78
C THR A 232 8.46 -3.25 7.89
N PRO A 233 8.66 -4.57 7.80
CA PRO A 233 9.54 -5.29 8.72
C PRO A 233 11.03 -5.09 8.38
N PHE A 234 11.40 -4.11 7.54
CA PHE A 234 12.79 -3.94 7.13
C PHE A 234 13.64 -3.27 8.21
N ILE A 235 14.79 -3.88 8.50
CA ILE A 235 15.88 -3.27 9.27
C ILE A 235 17.00 -2.85 8.32
N LEU A 236 17.58 -1.68 8.54
CA LEU A 236 18.66 -1.19 7.70
C LEU A 236 19.94 -1.99 7.91
N ASP A 237 20.46 -2.58 6.83
CA ASP A 237 21.80 -3.20 6.79
C ASP A 237 22.66 -2.44 5.77
N LEU A 238 23.28 -1.35 6.21
CA LEU A 238 24.17 -0.51 5.39
C LEU A 238 25.65 -0.67 5.79
N SER A 239 25.94 -0.56 7.09
CA SER A 239 27.25 -0.77 7.70
C SER A 239 27.06 -1.11 9.18
N GLU A 240 28.11 -1.60 9.83
CA GLU A 240 28.09 -1.93 11.25
C GLU A 240 27.68 -0.71 12.10
N GLY A 241 26.64 -0.88 12.92
CA GLY A 241 26.12 0.16 13.81
C GLY A 241 25.21 1.21 13.14
N ILE A 242 24.93 1.10 11.84
CA ILE A 242 23.95 1.96 11.18
C ILE A 242 22.57 1.32 11.23
N SER A 243 21.58 2.08 11.65
CA SER A 243 20.16 1.73 11.75
C SER A 243 19.29 2.92 11.31
N TRP A 244 17.97 2.74 11.26
CA TRP A 244 17.03 3.84 10.96
C TRP A 244 17.10 4.99 11.98
N ALA A 245 17.52 4.72 13.21
CA ALA A 245 17.68 5.73 14.27
C ALA A 245 19.11 6.33 14.33
N SER A 246 19.98 6.00 13.38
CA SER A 246 21.35 6.50 13.40
C SER A 246 21.41 8.01 13.17
N THR A 247 22.26 8.67 13.95
CA THR A 247 22.53 10.10 13.81
C THR A 247 23.60 10.36 12.74
N PRO A 248 23.76 11.61 12.25
CA PRO A 248 24.85 11.97 11.34
C PRO A 248 26.23 11.54 11.83
N ILE A 249 26.52 11.72 13.13
CA ILE A 249 27.83 11.38 13.70
C ILE A 249 28.07 9.86 13.74
N THR A 250 27.02 9.06 13.99
CA THR A 250 27.08 7.60 13.91
C THR A 250 27.44 7.16 12.50
N CYS A 251 26.75 7.71 11.48
CA CYS A 251 27.02 7.35 10.08
C CYS A 251 28.43 7.75 9.63
N ILE A 252 28.94 8.91 10.04
CA ILE A 252 30.33 9.32 9.76
C ILE A 252 31.33 8.35 10.39
N GLY A 253 31.12 7.94 11.63
CA GLY A 253 31.98 6.98 12.31
C GLY A 253 31.98 5.60 11.65
N SER A 254 30.81 5.10 11.28
CA SER A 254 30.62 3.75 10.73
C SER A 254 30.97 3.62 9.24
N LEU A 255 30.71 4.63 8.41
CA LEU A 255 31.09 4.60 6.98
C LEU A 255 32.54 5.04 6.77
N GLY A 256 33.07 5.87 7.68
CA GLY A 256 34.41 6.45 7.56
C GLY A 256 34.62 7.22 6.26
N GLY A 257 35.87 7.25 5.80
CA GLY A 257 36.24 7.80 4.50
C GLY A 257 36.13 9.31 4.37
N LYS A 258 36.30 9.81 3.13
CA LYS A 258 36.05 11.21 2.80
C LYS A 258 34.58 11.35 2.42
N PHE A 259 33.86 12.20 3.12
CA PHE A 259 32.49 12.57 2.80
C PHE A 259 32.39 14.07 2.50
N ARG A 260 31.30 14.46 1.84
CA ARG A 260 30.89 15.85 1.70
C ARG A 260 29.61 16.07 2.49
N SER A 261 29.44 17.28 3.01
CA SER A 261 28.19 17.71 3.62
C SER A 261 27.61 18.88 2.87
N SER A 262 26.29 18.90 2.70
CA SER A 262 25.54 20.07 2.26
C SER A 262 24.25 20.19 3.07
N THR A 263 23.59 21.33 2.97
CA THR A 263 22.28 21.56 3.58
C THR A 263 21.29 21.98 2.52
N THR A 264 20.06 21.49 2.64
CA THR A 264 18.91 21.92 1.84
C THR A 264 18.34 23.24 2.39
N THR A 265 17.41 23.84 1.64
CA THR A 265 16.78 25.11 2.02
C THR A 265 15.88 25.02 3.26
N ASP A 266 15.33 23.83 3.52
CA ASP A 266 14.56 23.49 4.72
C ASP A 266 15.43 23.11 5.92
N GLY A 267 16.75 23.08 5.76
CA GLY A 267 17.71 22.81 6.83
C GLY A 267 18.08 21.34 7.02
N SER A 268 17.57 20.42 6.19
CA SER A 268 18.02 19.03 6.21
C SER A 268 19.51 18.92 5.84
N LEU A 269 20.21 18.03 6.53
CA LEU A 269 21.63 17.74 6.33
C LEU A 269 21.79 16.59 5.35
N ILE A 270 22.54 16.79 4.28
CA ILE A 270 22.91 15.73 3.34
C ILE A 270 24.38 15.38 3.56
N LEU A 271 24.65 14.11 3.82
CA LEU A 271 26.00 13.55 3.84
C LEU A 271 26.20 12.63 2.63
N THR A 272 27.23 12.91 1.83
CA THR A 272 27.52 12.19 0.60
C THR A 272 28.86 11.47 0.68
N TRP A 273 28.86 10.17 0.38
CA TRP A 273 30.04 9.33 0.19
C TRP A 273 30.14 8.88 -1.26
N ASP A 274 31.31 9.04 -1.86
CA ASP A 274 31.59 8.49 -3.18
C ASP A 274 32.34 7.17 -3.07
N PHE A 275 31.79 6.16 -3.70
CA PHE A 275 32.37 4.84 -3.91
C PHE A 275 32.79 4.70 -5.39
N PRO A 276 33.59 3.70 -5.77
CA PRO A 276 34.07 3.58 -7.15
C PRO A 276 32.96 3.56 -8.22
N GLU A 277 31.79 3.01 -7.90
CA GLU A 277 30.69 2.81 -8.84
C GLU A 277 29.41 3.57 -8.47
N ALA A 278 29.35 4.15 -7.27
CA ALA A 278 28.14 4.75 -6.73
C ALA A 278 28.43 5.97 -5.86
N SER A 279 27.46 6.86 -5.73
CA SER A 279 27.40 7.90 -4.70
C SER A 279 26.26 7.55 -3.75
N LEU A 280 26.52 7.58 -2.44
CA LEU A 280 25.52 7.36 -1.39
C LEU A 280 25.27 8.69 -0.68
N ASP A 281 24.02 9.12 -0.69
CA ASP A 281 23.52 10.24 0.09
C ASP A 281 22.68 9.71 1.27
N LEU A 282 23.00 10.18 2.47
CA LEU A 282 22.14 10.04 3.66
C LEU A 282 21.59 11.42 3.99
N VAL A 283 20.27 11.55 3.97
CA VAL A 283 19.55 12.80 4.25
C VAL A 283 18.97 12.72 5.65
N PHE A 284 19.31 13.69 6.47
CA PHE A 284 18.81 13.80 7.83
C PHE A 284 17.94 15.04 7.97
N SER A 285 16.85 14.91 8.71
CA SER A 285 15.97 16.01 9.08
C SER A 285 16.76 17.14 9.74
N GLY A 286 16.24 18.36 9.63
CA GLY A 286 16.64 19.42 10.56
C GLY A 286 16.41 18.98 12.02
N PRO A 287 17.12 19.56 12.99
CA PRO A 287 16.84 19.31 14.40
C PRO A 287 15.42 19.75 14.72
N ASP A 288 14.54 18.78 14.96
CA ASP A 288 13.16 19.03 15.34
C ASP A 288 13.12 19.50 16.80
N THR A 289 12.37 20.56 17.08
CA THR A 289 12.18 21.08 18.44
C THR A 289 11.44 20.07 19.33
N ASP A 290 10.68 19.16 18.72
CA ASP A 290 9.79 18.25 19.44
C ASP A 290 10.45 16.89 19.72
N GLN A 291 11.41 16.46 18.90
CA GLN A 291 12.15 15.18 19.06
C GLN A 291 13.53 15.35 19.71
N HIS A 292 13.58 16.03 20.86
CA HIS A 292 14.82 16.24 21.64
C HIS A 292 16.00 16.83 20.84
N GLY A 293 15.75 17.46 19.68
CA GLY A 293 16.75 18.09 18.82
C GLY A 293 17.66 17.13 18.04
N ALA A 294 17.38 15.83 17.99
CA ALA A 294 18.19 14.89 17.20
C ALA A 294 17.77 14.91 15.72
N ALA A 295 18.75 14.93 14.81
CA ALA A 295 18.50 14.76 13.39
C ALA A 295 18.18 13.29 13.09
N VAL A 296 17.08 13.04 12.39
CA VAL A 296 16.57 11.71 12.06
C VAL A 296 16.91 11.38 10.61
N LEU A 297 17.28 10.15 10.30
CA LEU A 297 17.50 9.72 8.92
C LEU A 297 16.16 9.68 8.18
N GLU A 298 15.98 10.56 7.19
CA GLU A 298 14.74 10.70 6.41
C GLU A 298 14.81 9.92 5.10
N MET A 299 15.97 9.93 4.44
CA MET A 299 16.12 9.36 3.11
C MET A 299 17.51 8.78 2.92
N ILE A 300 17.55 7.63 2.24
CA ILE A 300 18.77 7.05 1.71
C ILE A 300 18.66 7.09 0.20
N ARG A 301 19.67 7.64 -0.47
CA ARG A 301 19.73 7.68 -1.93
C ARG A 301 21.06 7.13 -2.41
N MET A 302 21.02 6.24 -3.40
CA MET A 302 22.21 5.72 -4.05
C MET A 302 22.12 5.96 -5.55
N ARG A 303 23.16 6.57 -6.12
CA ARG A 303 23.21 6.98 -7.54
C ARG A 303 24.40 6.38 -8.24
N ARG A 304 24.24 6.03 -9.52
CA ARG A 304 25.33 5.54 -10.36
C ARG A 304 26.24 6.72 -10.71
N LEU A 305 27.55 6.54 -10.61
CA LEU A 305 28.47 7.57 -11.07
C LEU A 305 28.50 7.59 -12.60
N GLY A 306 28.34 8.77 -13.20
CA GLY A 306 28.43 8.98 -14.65
C GLY A 306 27.20 8.60 -15.47
N SER A 307 26.04 8.37 -14.83
CA SER A 307 24.72 8.33 -15.51
C SER A 307 24.21 9.72 -15.84
#